data_AF-A0A524J249-F1
#
_entry.id   AF-A0A524J249-F1
#
_cell.length_a   1.000
_cell.length_b   1.000
_cell.length_c   1.000
_cell.angle_alpha   90.00
_cell.angle_beta   90.00
_cell.angle_gamma   90.00
#
_symmetry.space_group_name_H-M   'P 1'
#
loop_
_entity.id
_entity.type
_entity.pdbx_description
1 polymer ?
#
loop_
_entity_poly.entity_id
_entity_poly.type
_entity_poly.pdbx_seq_one_letter_code
_entity_poly.pdbx_strand_id
1 'polypeptide(L)' 'MHLLRHPRNAALVGIIFIVIGVVYWMVPGLDGVIRESDDIAAGTTMLLFLGVAMAIMAYVLVAGSADE' A
#
# COMPACT_ATOMS: atom_id res chain seq x y z
N MET A 1 -17.64 15.57 17.85
CA MET A 1 -16.77 14.45 17.46
C MET A 1 -16.17 14.80 16.11
N HIS A 2 -14.90 15.22 16.09
CA HIS A 2 -14.22 15.74 14.91
C HIS A 2 -13.72 14.57 14.04
N LEU A 3 -14.41 14.32 12.92
CA LEU A 3 -14.18 13.19 12.00
C LEU A 3 -13.00 13.40 11.01
N LEU A 4 -12.31 14.54 11.02
CA LEU A 4 -11.29 14.88 10.01
C LEU A 4 -9.87 14.32 10.32
N ARG A 5 -9.71 13.49 11.35
CA ARG A 5 -8.39 12.95 11.76
C ARG A 5 -7.99 11.64 11.06
N HIS A 6 -8.89 11.04 10.28
CA HIS A 6 -8.72 9.67 9.75
C HIS A 6 -8.17 9.51 8.32
N PRO A 7 -8.27 10.47 7.37
CA PRO A 7 -7.79 10.22 6.00
C PRO A 7 -6.26 10.13 5.93
N ARG A 8 -5.56 10.88 6.80
CA ARG A 8 -4.10 10.80 6.92
C ARG A 8 -3.62 9.41 7.35
N ASN A 9 -4.39 8.69 8.17
CA ASN A 9 -4.05 7.33 8.58
C ASN A 9 -4.19 6.34 7.43
N ALA A 10 -5.20 6.51 6.57
CA ALA A 10 -5.39 5.67 5.39
C ALA A 10 -4.23 5.83 4.38
N ALA A 11 -3.77 7.06 4.15
CA ALA A 11 -2.59 7.31 3.30
C ALA A 11 -1.33 6.63 3.88
N LEU A 12 -1.14 6.73 5.20
CA LEU A 12 0.02 6.18 5.88
C LEU A 12 0.02 4.64 5.82
N VAL A 13 -1.14 4.02 6.01
CA VAL A 13 -1.33 2.57 5.84
C VAL A 13 -1.07 2.14 4.40
N GLY A 14 -1.55 2.91 3.40
CA GLY A 14 -1.26 2.64 1.98
C GLY A 14 0.22 2.65 1.64
N ILE A 15 0.96 3.64 2.15
CA ILE A 15 2.42 3.72 1.99
C ILE A 15 3.12 2.52 2.65
N ILE A 16 2.69 2.11 3.84
CA ILE A 16 3.23 0.92 4.52
C ILE A 16 3.04 -0.32 3.64
N PHE A 17 1.85 -0.52 3.04
CA PHE A 17 1.60 -1.64 2.15
C PHE A 17 2.50 -1.65 0.91
N ILE A 18 2.77 -0.48 0.33
CA ILE A 18 3.72 -0.35 -0.80
C ILE A 18 5.13 -0.76 -0.37
N VAL A 19 5.60 -0.26 0.78
CA VAL A 19 6.93 -0.59 1.33
C VAL A 19 7.04 -2.10 1.61
N ILE A 20 6.01 -2.69 2.22
CA ILE A 20 5.97 -4.14 2.48
C ILE A 20 6.00 -4.92 1.17
N GLY A 21 5.25 -4.50 0.14
CA GLY A 21 5.28 -5.14 -1.17
C GLY A 21 6.68 -5.13 -1.80
N VAL A 22 7.38 -4.00 -1.74
CA VAL A 22 8.76 -3.88 -2.25
C VAL A 22 9.73 -4.78 -1.47
N VAL A 23 9.65 -4.79 -0.14
CA VAL A 23 10.50 -5.64 0.71
C VAL A 23 10.21 -7.12 0.46
N TYR A 24 8.94 -7.51 0.41
CA TYR A 24 8.51 -8.89 0.16
C TYR A 24 9.01 -9.41 -1.19
N TRP A 25 9.05 -8.55 -2.21
CA TRP A 25 9.62 -8.89 -3.51
C TRP A 25 11.16 -8.96 -3.52
N MET A 26 11.82 -8.08 -2.75
CA MET A 26 13.28 -7.95 -2.78
C MET A 26 14.02 -8.97 -1.91
N VAL A 27 13.48 -9.31 -0.73
CA VAL A 27 14.10 -10.21 0.26
C VAL A 27 14.46 -11.59 -0.31
N PRO A 28 13.57 -12.29 -1.06
CA PRO A 28 13.90 -13.58 -1.66
C PRO A 28 15.09 -13.52 -2.62
N GLY A 29 15.27 -12.39 -3.30
CA GLY A 29 16.40 -12.18 -4.23
C GLY A 29 17.76 -12.00 -3.54
N LEU A 30 17.79 -11.76 -2.22
CA LEU A 30 19.04 -11.61 -1.44
C LEU A 30 19.55 -12.95 -0.90
N ASP A 31 18.67 -13.91 -0.65
CA ASP A 31 19.02 -15.26 -0.16
C ASP A 31 19.41 -16.24 -1.29
N GLY A 32 19.50 -15.77 -2.54
CA GLY A 32 19.85 -16.59 -3.70
C GLY A 32 18.76 -17.60 -4.12
N VAL A 33 17.59 -17.55 -3.47
CA VAL A 33 16.41 -18.33 -3.84
C VAL A 33 15.82 -17.72 -5.11
N ILE A 34 15.67 -18.54 -6.14
CA ILE A 34 15.24 -18.14 -7.48
C ILE A 34 13.91 -17.38 -7.39
N ARG A 35 13.87 -16.19 -8.00
CA ARG A 35 12.82 -15.15 -7.93
C ARG A 35 11.52 -15.50 -8.66
N GLU A 36 11.32 -16.76 -9.04
CA GLU A 36 10.22 -17.23 -9.91
C GLU A 36 9.26 -18.18 -9.17
N SER A 37 8.86 -17.85 -7.94
CA SER A 37 7.64 -18.43 -7.39
C SER A 37 6.49 -17.49 -7.71
N ASP A 38 5.53 -17.95 -8.51
CA ASP A 38 4.30 -17.22 -8.85
C ASP A 38 3.60 -16.66 -7.60
N ASP A 39 3.73 -17.35 -6.47
CA ASP A 39 3.20 -16.92 -5.16
C ASP A 39 3.79 -15.58 -4.68
N ILE A 40 5.10 -15.36 -4.87
CA ILE A 40 5.77 -14.12 -4.45
C ILE A 40 5.33 -12.97 -5.34
N ALA A 41 5.21 -13.22 -6.65
CA ALA A 41 4.75 -12.23 -7.61
C ALA A 41 3.27 -11.85 -7.36
N ALA A 42 2.41 -12.84 -7.11
CA ALA A 42 1.00 -12.62 -6.79
C ALA A 42 0.85 -11.86 -5.46
N GLY A 43 1.56 -12.28 -4.41
CA GLY A 43 1.55 -11.60 -3.11
C GLY A 43 2.04 -10.16 -3.19
N THR A 44 3.15 -9.92 -3.89
CA THR A 44 3.68 -8.56 -4.14
C THR A 44 2.65 -7.70 -4.87
N THR A 45 2.04 -8.24 -5.92
CA THR A 45 1.06 -7.53 -6.75
C THR A 45 -0.14 -7.11 -5.92
N MET A 46 -0.69 -8.03 -5.11
CA MET A 46 -1.82 -7.72 -4.23
C MET A 46 -1.48 -6.64 -3.18
N LEU A 47 -0.30 -6.71 -2.56
CA LEU A 47 0.15 -5.70 -1.59
C LEU A 47 0.28 -4.31 -2.22
N LEU A 48 0.84 -4.23 -3.42
CA LEU A 48 0.97 -2.96 -4.15
C LEU A 48 -0.39 -2.39 -4.54
N PHE A 49 -1.30 -3.23 -5.09
CA PHE A 49 -2.65 -2.79 -5.44
C PHE A 49 -3.44 -2.30 -4.23
N LEU A 50 -3.36 -3.02 -3.10
CA LEU A 50 -3.99 -2.60 -1.85
C LEU A 50 -3.43 -1.26 -1.36
N GLY A 51 -2.10 -1.09 -1.38
CA GLY A 51 -1.46 0.16 -0.98
C GLY A 51 -1.88 1.35 -1.85
N VAL A 52 -1.95 1.16 -3.16
CA VAL A 52 -2.44 2.18 -4.11
C VAL A 52 -3.92 2.51 -3.85
N ALA A 53 -4.77 1.50 -3.67
CA ALA A 53 -6.19 1.71 -3.41
C ALA A 53 -6.42 2.52 -2.11
N MET A 54 -5.66 2.22 -1.06
CA MET A 54 -5.71 2.96 0.20
C MET A 54 -5.21 4.41 0.06
N ALA A 55 -4.19 4.66 -0.77
CA ALA A 55 -3.71 6.00 -1.08
C ALA A 55 -4.77 6.81 -1.87
N ILE A 56 -5.43 6.19 -2.84
CA ILE A 56 -6.54 6.79 -3.60
C ILE A 56 -7.70 7.12 -2.67
N MET A 57 -8.11 6.20 -1.79
CA MET A 57 -9.14 6.44 -0.78
C MET A 57 -8.79 7.66 0.08
N ALA A 58 -7.55 7.76 0.53
CA ALA A 58 -7.09 8.89 1.33
C ALA A 58 -7.16 10.22 0.56
N TYR A 59 -6.77 10.22 -0.73
CA TYR A 59 -6.92 11.39 -1.60
C TYR A 59 -8.39 11.81 -1.75
N VAL A 60 -9.29 10.86 -2.05
CA VAL A 60 -10.73 11.15 -2.23
C VAL A 60 -11.32 11.75 -0.95
N LEU A 61 -10.98 11.20 0.22
CA LEU A 61 -11.45 11.73 1.50
C LEU A 61 -10.94 13.16 1.78
N VAL A 62 -9.70 13.48 1.40
CA VAL A 62 -9.14 14.83 1.54
C VAL A 62 -9.78 15.80 0.55
N ALA A 63 -9.86 15.42 -0.72
CA ALA A 63 -10.42 16.26 -1.78
C ALA A 63 -11.90 16.58 -1.52
N GLY A 64 -12.70 15.59 -1.11
CA GLY A 64 -14.09 15.80 -0.74
C GLY A 64 -14.27 16.67 0.52
N SER A 65 -13.33 16.64 1.46
CA SER A 65 -13.39 17.50 2.66
C SER A 65 -12.94 18.95 2.45
N ALA A 66 -12.37 19.27 1.28
CA ALA A 66 -11.86 20.61 0.97
C ALA A 66 -12.85 21.48 0.18
N ASP A 67 -13.93 20.87 -0.34
CA ASP A 67 -15.01 21.55 -1.09
C ASP A 67 -16.22 21.96 -0.20
N GLU A 68 -16.15 21.73 1.13
CA GLU A 68 -17.07 22.25 2.16
C GLU A 68 -16.40 23.36 2.99
#